data_AF-A0AAQ0XQT0-F1
#
_entry.id   AF-A0AAQ0XQT0-F1
#
_cell.length_a   1.000
_cell.length_b   1.000
_cell.length_c   1.000
_cell.angle_alpha   90.00
_cell.angle_beta   90.00
_cell.angle_gamma   90.00
#
_symmetry.space_group_name_H-M   'P 1'
#
loop_
_entity.id
_entity.type
_entity.pdbx_description
1 polymer ?
#
loop_
_entity_poly.entity_id
_entity_poly.type
_entity_poly.pdbx_seq_one_letter_code
_entity_poly.pdbx_strand_id
1 'polypeptide(L)'
;MTQANLTETLFKPRFKHPETSTLVRRFNPGTQPAVQSALDGKNVPHWYRMINRLMWIWRGIDPREILDVQARIVMSEAERTDSELYDTVVGYRGGNWIYEWSKQAMLWQQKASQEEDATRSGKHWLHAANLYAIAAYPHLKGDELAEQAQALANRAYEEAAQRLPGQMRELEFTIPGGAPVTGFLHMPEGDGPFPTVLMCGGLDSLQIDYYSLYERYFAPKGIAMLTLDMPSIGFSSKWKLTQDSSLLHQHALKALENIPWVDHTRVAAFGFRFGANVAVRLAYLESSRLKAVACLGPVVHALLSDPARQGSVPEMYLDVLASRLGMHDASDEALRVELNRYSLKTQGLLGRRCPTPMLSGFWKNDPFSPEEESRLITSSSADGKLLEVPFSPVYQNFDKSLKEITRWIAQRLC
;
A
#
# COMPACT_ATOMS: atom_id res chain seq x y z
N MET A 1 -35.66 -9.92 33.92
CA MET A 1 -34.78 -9.06 33.11
C MET A 1 -34.40 -7.88 33.98
N THR A 2 -33.15 -7.81 34.42
CA THR A 2 -32.64 -6.67 35.20
C THR A 2 -32.58 -5.44 34.27
N GLN A 3 -33.39 -4.42 34.56
CA GLN A 3 -33.33 -3.13 33.88
C GLN A 3 -31.94 -2.52 34.14
N ALA A 4 -31.22 -2.18 33.08
CA ALA A 4 -29.94 -1.49 33.19
C ALA A 4 -30.13 -0.14 33.90
N ASN A 5 -29.30 0.13 34.91
CA ASN A 5 -29.39 1.35 35.72
C ASN A 5 -29.05 2.57 34.84
N LEU A 6 -29.81 3.66 34.96
CA LEU A 6 -29.62 4.89 34.17
C LEU A 6 -28.18 5.41 34.27
N THR A 7 -27.57 5.23 35.45
CA THR A 7 -26.18 5.58 35.77
C THR A 7 -25.18 4.75 34.95
N GLU A 8 -25.40 3.44 34.77
CA GLU A 8 -24.52 2.61 33.91
C GLU A 8 -24.59 3.00 32.43
N THR A 9 -25.73 3.55 32.00
CA THR A 9 -25.93 4.02 30.62
C THR A 9 -25.29 5.40 30.41
N LEU A 10 -25.37 6.29 31.40
CA LEU A 10 -24.81 7.65 31.36
C LEU A 10 -23.29 7.69 31.51
N PHE A 11 -22.71 6.79 32.31
CA PHE A 11 -21.27 6.73 32.57
C PHE A 11 -20.53 5.65 31.78
N LYS A 12 -21.21 4.97 30.83
CA LYS A 12 -20.53 4.07 29.89
C LYS A 12 -19.53 4.90 29.09
N PRO A 13 -18.23 4.54 29.05
CA PRO A 13 -17.25 5.30 28.28
C PRO A 13 -17.69 5.39 26.82
N ARG A 14 -18.12 6.58 26.40
CA ARG A 14 -18.39 6.89 25.01
C ARG A 14 -17.09 7.38 24.42
N PHE A 15 -16.28 6.46 23.91
CA PHE A 15 -15.14 6.83 23.09
C PHE A 15 -15.68 7.47 21.80
N LYS A 16 -15.52 8.79 21.68
CA LYS A 16 -15.72 9.50 20.44
C LYS A 16 -14.44 9.37 19.63
N HIS A 17 -14.30 8.26 18.91
CA HIS A 17 -13.24 8.15 17.90
C HIS A 17 -13.57 9.14 16.77
N PRO A 18 -12.63 10.02 16.36
CA PRO A 18 -12.81 10.85 15.18
C PRO A 18 -13.05 9.95 13.96
N GLU A 19 -13.98 10.35 13.09
CA GLU A 19 -14.21 9.63 11.85
C GLU A 19 -13.09 9.94 10.85
N THR A 20 -12.69 8.96 10.04
CA THR A 20 -11.49 9.00 9.20
C THR A 20 -11.37 10.26 8.34
N SER A 21 -12.45 10.73 7.71
CA SER A 21 -12.41 11.92 6.83
C SER A 21 -12.11 13.23 7.57
N THR A 22 -12.20 13.24 8.92
CA THR A 22 -11.92 14.42 9.76
C THR A 22 -10.48 14.51 10.26
N LEU A 23 -9.67 13.47 10.04
CA LEU A 23 -8.32 13.36 10.64
C LEU A 23 -7.30 14.29 9.99
N VAL A 24 -7.54 14.69 8.75
CA VAL A 24 -6.72 15.66 8.04
C VAL A 24 -7.58 16.87 7.74
N ARG A 25 -7.18 18.03 8.27
CA ARG A 25 -7.96 19.26 8.17
C ARG A 25 -7.54 20.04 6.94
N ARG A 26 -8.01 19.59 5.79
CA ARG A 26 -7.84 20.29 4.51
C ARG A 26 -9.22 20.73 4.02
N PHE A 27 -9.36 22.01 3.65
CA PHE A 27 -10.61 22.56 3.16
C PHE A 27 -10.52 22.75 1.65
N ASN A 28 -11.22 21.92 0.88
CA ASN A 28 -11.45 22.18 -0.53
C ASN A 28 -12.96 22.13 -0.83
N PRO A 29 -13.63 23.28 -1.02
CA PRO A 29 -15.08 23.34 -1.23
C PRO A 29 -15.50 23.01 -2.68
N GLY A 30 -14.60 22.46 -3.51
CA GLY A 30 -14.80 22.26 -4.93
C GLY A 30 -15.30 20.86 -5.32
N THR A 31 -16.04 20.78 -6.43
CA THR A 31 -16.42 19.49 -7.03
C THR A 31 -15.18 18.81 -7.60
N GLN A 32 -14.89 17.57 -7.18
CA GLN A 32 -13.73 16.84 -7.67
C GLN A 32 -13.98 16.22 -9.05
N PRO A 33 -13.01 16.28 -9.98
CA PRO A 33 -13.14 15.61 -11.27
C PRO A 33 -13.21 14.09 -11.08
N ALA A 34 -13.95 13.41 -11.97
CA ALA A 34 -13.96 11.96 -11.98
C ALA A 34 -12.57 11.42 -12.35
N VAL A 35 -12.01 10.59 -11.48
CA VAL A 35 -10.67 10.00 -11.56
C VAL A 35 -10.81 8.48 -11.58
N GLN A 36 -10.08 7.85 -12.49
CA GLN A 36 -9.93 6.40 -12.55
C GLN A 36 -8.46 6.05 -12.76
N SER A 37 -7.90 5.31 -11.82
CA SER A 37 -6.55 4.76 -11.87
C SER A 37 -6.62 3.25 -11.69
N ALA A 38 -5.74 2.51 -12.37
CA ALA A 38 -5.63 1.07 -12.19
C ALA A 38 -5.20 0.73 -10.74
N LEU A 39 -4.22 1.46 -10.21
CA LEU A 39 -3.60 1.13 -8.93
C LEU A 39 -4.27 1.78 -7.72
N ASP A 40 -4.99 2.88 -7.88
CA ASP A 40 -5.60 3.63 -6.76
C ASP A 40 -7.14 3.58 -6.78
N GLY A 41 -7.73 3.06 -7.87
CA GLY A 41 -9.17 2.92 -8.01
C GLY A 41 -9.86 4.16 -8.56
N LYS A 42 -11.12 4.36 -8.14
CA LYS A 42 -12.00 5.42 -8.63
C LYS A 42 -12.55 6.25 -7.47
N ASN A 43 -12.62 7.57 -7.62
CA ASN A 43 -13.47 8.38 -6.75
C ASN A 43 -14.94 8.19 -7.16
N VAL A 44 -15.64 7.31 -6.44
CA VAL A 44 -17.05 7.05 -6.71
C VAL A 44 -17.84 8.21 -6.10
N PRO A 45 -18.87 8.76 -6.79
CA PRO A 45 -19.72 9.80 -6.22
C PRO A 45 -20.26 9.37 -4.85
N HIS A 46 -20.28 10.30 -3.89
CA HIS A 46 -20.72 10.07 -2.51
C HIS A 46 -19.82 9.15 -1.68
N TRP A 47 -18.53 9.00 -2.04
CA TRP A 47 -17.54 8.31 -1.22
C TRP A 47 -16.36 9.24 -0.94
N TYR A 48 -15.94 9.31 0.32
CA TYR A 48 -14.66 9.91 0.70
C TYR A 48 -13.51 9.06 0.17
N ARG A 49 -13.55 7.75 0.43
CA ARG A 49 -12.53 6.80 -0.01
C ARG A 49 -12.56 6.57 -1.51
N MET A 50 -11.38 6.44 -2.13
CA MET A 50 -11.30 5.85 -3.47
C MET A 50 -11.58 4.35 -3.41
N ILE A 51 -12.40 3.88 -4.35
CA ILE A 51 -12.87 2.50 -4.40
C ILE A 51 -12.00 1.72 -5.38
N ASN A 52 -11.15 0.84 -4.85
CA ASN A 52 -10.13 0.14 -5.62
C ASN A 52 -10.46 -1.35 -5.87
N ARG A 53 -11.54 -1.56 -6.63
CA ARG A 53 -12.03 -2.91 -6.97
C ARG A 53 -10.96 -3.77 -7.66
N LEU A 54 -10.12 -3.19 -8.52
CA LEU A 54 -9.05 -3.91 -9.20
C LEU A 54 -8.13 -4.58 -8.17
N MET A 55 -7.55 -3.77 -7.27
CA MET A 55 -6.58 -4.26 -6.30
C MET A 55 -7.22 -5.17 -5.25
N TRP A 56 -8.41 -4.84 -4.75
CA TRP A 56 -9.09 -5.69 -3.75
C TRP A 56 -9.44 -7.08 -4.31
N ILE A 57 -9.93 -7.15 -5.55
CA ILE A 57 -10.23 -8.43 -6.20
C ILE A 57 -8.95 -9.17 -6.55
N TRP A 58 -7.92 -8.47 -7.04
CA TRP A 58 -6.64 -9.09 -7.37
C TRP A 58 -5.99 -9.76 -6.15
N ARG A 59 -6.14 -9.14 -4.96
CA ARG A 59 -5.72 -9.67 -3.65
C ARG A 59 -6.55 -10.84 -3.13
N GLY A 60 -7.72 -11.12 -3.73
CA GLY A 60 -8.55 -12.28 -3.43
C GLY A 60 -9.96 -11.99 -2.91
N ILE A 61 -10.38 -10.73 -2.78
CA ILE A 61 -11.73 -10.41 -2.31
C ILE A 61 -12.77 -10.66 -3.41
N ASP A 62 -13.87 -11.34 -3.07
CA ASP A 62 -14.95 -11.61 -4.02
C ASP A 62 -15.68 -10.29 -4.37
N PRO A 63 -15.93 -10.00 -5.67
CA PRO A 63 -16.66 -8.80 -6.07
C PRO A 63 -18.04 -8.67 -5.41
N ARG A 64 -18.74 -9.78 -5.16
CA ARG A 64 -20.06 -9.79 -4.51
C ARG A 64 -19.95 -9.36 -3.07
N GLU A 65 -18.92 -9.82 -2.37
CA GLU A 65 -18.66 -9.44 -0.99
C GLU A 65 -18.33 -7.95 -0.85
N ILE A 66 -17.56 -7.38 -1.80
CA ILE A 66 -17.33 -5.92 -1.84
C ILE A 66 -18.65 -5.18 -1.92
N LEU A 67 -19.55 -5.61 -2.82
CA LEU A 67 -20.86 -4.99 -2.99
C LEU A 67 -21.75 -5.15 -1.75
N ASP A 68 -21.73 -6.32 -1.11
CA ASP A 68 -22.52 -6.58 0.10
C ASP A 68 -22.08 -5.69 1.27
N VAL A 69 -20.77 -5.52 1.48
CA VAL A 69 -20.23 -4.61 2.51
C VAL A 69 -20.59 -3.16 2.17
N GLN A 70 -20.37 -2.74 0.94
CA GLN A 70 -20.70 -1.38 0.49
C GLN A 70 -22.19 -1.07 0.62
N ALA A 71 -23.08 -2.03 0.32
CA ALA A 71 -24.52 -1.86 0.49
C ALA A 71 -24.90 -1.61 1.96
N ARG A 72 -24.28 -2.30 2.92
CA ARG A 72 -24.53 -2.05 4.36
C ARG A 72 -24.10 -0.64 4.80
N ILE A 73 -23.00 -0.13 4.23
CA ILE A 73 -22.52 1.24 4.47
C ILE A 73 -23.52 2.27 3.91
N VAL A 74 -23.93 2.09 2.65
CA VAL A 74 -24.86 3.00 1.95
C VAL A 74 -26.22 3.04 2.63
N MET A 75 -26.76 1.88 3.02
CA MET A 75 -28.10 1.78 3.60
C MET A 75 -28.20 2.25 5.07
N SER A 76 -27.08 2.64 5.69
CA SER A 76 -27.10 3.12 7.08
C SER A 76 -27.79 4.49 7.19
N GLU A 77 -28.69 4.61 8.16
CA GLU A 77 -29.34 5.86 8.55
C GLU A 77 -28.60 6.57 9.70
N ALA A 78 -27.46 6.02 10.14
CA ALA A 78 -26.66 6.62 11.20
C ALA A 78 -26.05 7.97 10.78
N GLU A 79 -25.78 8.80 11.78
CA GLU A 79 -25.13 10.10 11.61
C GLU A 79 -23.78 9.96 10.89
N ARG A 80 -23.53 10.85 9.94
CA ARG A 80 -22.31 10.96 9.15
C ARG A 80 -21.62 12.28 9.42
N THR A 81 -20.30 12.30 9.36
CA THR A 81 -19.54 13.56 9.40
C THR A 81 -19.95 14.45 8.23
N ASP A 82 -20.07 13.86 7.04
CA ASP A 82 -20.60 14.51 5.85
C ASP A 82 -21.80 13.70 5.35
N SER A 83 -22.99 14.32 5.35
CA SER A 83 -24.23 13.67 4.93
C SER A 83 -24.22 13.24 3.46
N GLU A 84 -23.37 13.83 2.63
CA GLU A 84 -23.23 13.51 1.21
C GLU A 84 -22.26 12.33 0.95
N LEU A 85 -21.49 11.90 1.96
CA LEU A 85 -20.46 10.86 1.82
C LEU A 85 -20.84 9.60 2.62
N TYR A 86 -21.21 8.53 1.91
CA TYR A 86 -21.77 7.31 2.48
C TYR A 86 -20.88 6.65 3.53
N ASP A 87 -19.56 6.65 3.33
CA ASP A 87 -18.57 5.96 4.16
C ASP A 87 -18.09 6.74 5.39
N THR A 88 -18.73 7.86 5.71
CA THR A 88 -18.35 8.75 6.83
C THR A 88 -19.26 8.61 8.06
N VAL A 89 -19.90 7.45 8.25
CA VAL A 89 -20.73 7.17 9.43
C VAL A 89 -19.89 7.25 10.71
N VAL A 90 -20.38 8.01 11.69
CA VAL A 90 -19.64 8.36 12.92
C VAL A 90 -19.66 7.24 13.97
N GLY A 91 -18.47 6.89 14.43
CA GLY A 91 -18.24 5.91 15.49
C GLY A 91 -18.35 4.45 15.02
N TYR A 92 -17.82 3.53 15.84
CA TYR A 92 -17.74 2.10 15.51
C TYR A 92 -19.09 1.39 15.65
N ARG A 93 -19.93 1.47 14.61
CA ARG A 93 -21.30 0.92 14.58
C ARG A 93 -21.71 0.50 13.16
N GLY A 94 -22.89 -0.11 13.03
CA GLY A 94 -23.46 -0.46 11.73
C GLY A 94 -23.45 0.72 10.74
N GLY A 95 -22.93 0.47 9.55
CA GLY A 95 -22.72 1.48 8.49
C GLY A 95 -21.37 2.18 8.49
N ASN A 96 -20.61 2.17 9.59
CA ASN A 96 -19.24 2.69 9.59
C ASN A 96 -18.32 1.79 8.74
N TRP A 97 -17.46 2.41 7.92
CA TRP A 97 -16.54 1.72 7.03
C TRP A 97 -15.73 0.63 7.76
N ILE A 98 -15.02 1.04 8.82
CA ILE A 98 -14.11 0.15 9.55
C ILE A 98 -14.91 -0.98 10.21
N TYR A 99 -16.08 -0.66 10.78
CA TYR A 99 -16.96 -1.65 11.37
C TYR A 99 -17.45 -2.70 10.36
N GLU A 100 -17.99 -2.28 9.22
CA GLU A 100 -18.61 -3.21 8.26
C GLU A 100 -17.58 -4.13 7.58
N TRP A 101 -16.39 -3.61 7.27
CA TRP A 101 -15.29 -4.42 6.74
C TRP A 101 -14.69 -5.34 7.82
N SER A 102 -14.49 -4.85 9.05
CA SER A 102 -13.97 -5.69 10.15
C SER A 102 -14.96 -6.81 10.51
N LYS A 103 -16.26 -6.52 10.50
CA LYS A 103 -17.30 -7.52 10.70
C LYS A 103 -17.26 -8.60 9.61
N GLN A 104 -17.04 -8.21 8.36
CA GLN A 104 -16.89 -9.16 7.26
C GLN A 104 -15.62 -10.02 7.45
N ALA A 105 -14.51 -9.41 7.85
CA ALA A 105 -13.26 -10.12 8.14
C ALA A 105 -13.41 -11.14 9.26
N MET A 106 -14.14 -10.79 10.34
CA MET A 106 -14.42 -11.68 11.46
C MET A 106 -15.13 -12.97 11.03
N LEU A 107 -16.04 -12.90 10.05
CA LEU A 107 -16.71 -14.09 9.52
C LEU A 107 -15.71 -15.05 8.86
N TRP A 108 -14.72 -14.52 8.13
CA TRP A 108 -13.67 -15.33 7.52
C TRP A 108 -12.67 -15.87 8.53
N GLN A 109 -12.31 -15.08 9.53
CA GLN A 109 -11.50 -15.53 10.65
C GLN A 109 -12.18 -16.70 11.39
N GLN A 110 -13.48 -16.63 11.62
CA GLN A 110 -14.24 -17.73 12.22
C GLN A 110 -14.23 -18.98 11.32
N LYS A 111 -14.48 -18.83 10.01
CA LYS A 111 -14.37 -19.93 9.04
C LYS A 111 -12.97 -20.54 9.02
N ALA A 112 -11.92 -19.72 9.12
CA ALA A 112 -10.55 -20.18 9.13
C ALA A 112 -10.22 -21.03 10.37
N SER A 113 -10.75 -20.62 11.53
CA SER A 113 -10.56 -21.33 12.81
C SER A 113 -11.34 -22.65 12.89
N GLN A 114 -12.39 -22.80 12.09
CA GLN A 114 -13.23 -24.00 12.02
C GLN A 114 -12.85 -24.93 10.85
N GLU A 115 -11.93 -24.52 9.99
CA GLU A 115 -11.49 -25.29 8.84
C GLU A 115 -10.39 -26.27 9.23
N GLU A 116 -10.61 -27.56 8.95
CA GLU A 116 -9.66 -28.64 9.28
C GLU A 116 -8.50 -28.73 8.28
N ASP A 117 -8.75 -28.44 6.99
CA ASP A 117 -7.70 -28.43 5.98
C ASP A 117 -6.78 -27.23 6.18
N ALA A 118 -5.51 -27.47 6.53
CA ALA A 118 -4.56 -26.42 6.86
C ALA A 118 -4.41 -25.38 5.72
N THR A 119 -4.32 -25.84 4.47
CA THR A 119 -4.13 -24.93 3.32
C THR A 119 -5.39 -24.06 3.10
N ARG A 120 -6.58 -24.66 3.19
CA ARG A 120 -7.85 -23.92 3.06
C ARG A 120 -8.05 -22.96 4.23
N SER A 121 -7.70 -23.37 5.45
CA SER A 121 -7.67 -22.51 6.63
C SER A 121 -6.74 -21.30 6.39
N GLY A 122 -5.53 -21.53 5.87
CA GLY A 122 -4.59 -20.47 5.49
C GLY A 122 -5.18 -19.49 4.47
N LYS A 123 -5.91 -19.97 3.46
CA LYS A 123 -6.61 -19.12 2.49
C LYS A 123 -7.73 -18.30 3.14
N HIS A 124 -8.50 -18.87 4.06
CA HIS A 124 -9.52 -18.14 4.81
C HIS A 124 -8.91 -17.06 5.72
N TRP A 125 -7.78 -17.36 6.37
CA TRP A 125 -7.02 -16.38 7.16
C TRP A 125 -6.49 -15.24 6.30
N LEU A 126 -5.92 -15.54 5.13
CA LEU A 126 -5.46 -14.52 4.18
C LEU A 126 -6.62 -13.63 3.70
N HIS A 127 -7.79 -14.23 3.47
CA HIS A 127 -9.00 -13.49 3.11
C HIS A 127 -9.44 -12.54 4.23
N ALA A 128 -9.43 -13.01 5.48
CA ALA A 128 -9.70 -12.17 6.64
C ALA A 128 -8.68 -11.03 6.78
N ALA A 129 -7.39 -11.31 6.61
CA ALA A 129 -6.32 -10.31 6.65
C ALA A 129 -6.55 -9.20 5.62
N ASN A 130 -6.89 -9.56 4.38
CA ASN A 130 -7.20 -8.59 3.33
C ASN A 130 -8.43 -7.74 3.65
N LEU A 131 -9.49 -8.31 4.23
CA LEU A 131 -10.67 -7.54 4.64
C LEU A 131 -10.39 -6.59 5.81
N TYR A 132 -9.59 -7.01 6.81
CA TYR A 132 -9.13 -6.12 7.88
C TYR A 132 -8.22 -5.00 7.36
N ALA A 133 -7.35 -5.29 6.39
CA ALA A 133 -6.55 -4.26 5.73
C ALA A 133 -7.44 -3.23 5.01
N ILE A 134 -8.48 -3.67 4.29
CA ILE A 134 -9.46 -2.76 3.68
C ILE A 134 -10.24 -1.98 4.75
N ALA A 135 -10.58 -2.61 5.88
CA ALA A 135 -11.22 -1.91 6.99
C ALA A 135 -10.39 -0.71 7.45
N ALA A 136 -9.06 -0.86 7.52
CA ALA A 136 -8.16 0.21 7.92
C ALA A 136 -7.81 1.23 6.81
N TYR A 137 -8.18 0.98 5.56
CA TYR A 137 -7.87 1.88 4.44
C TYR A 137 -8.53 3.27 4.63
N PRO A 138 -7.83 4.39 4.37
CA PRO A 138 -6.50 4.52 3.75
C PRO A 138 -5.36 4.70 4.76
N HIS A 139 -5.54 4.18 5.98
CA HIS A 139 -4.52 4.10 7.02
C HIS A 139 -4.02 5.48 7.48
N LEU A 140 -4.93 6.42 7.71
CA LEU A 140 -4.54 7.74 8.21
C LEU A 140 -4.04 7.60 9.65
N LYS A 141 -2.87 8.19 9.92
CA LYS A 141 -2.29 8.22 11.26
C LYS A 141 -3.22 8.97 12.22
N GLY A 142 -3.46 8.38 13.40
CA GLY A 142 -4.41 8.90 14.39
C GLY A 142 -5.83 8.33 14.28
N ASP A 143 -6.11 7.49 13.29
CA ASP A 143 -7.34 6.69 13.24
C ASP A 143 -7.20 5.45 14.14
N GLU A 144 -7.61 5.57 15.40
CA GLU A 144 -7.51 4.48 16.38
C GLU A 144 -8.26 3.21 15.95
N LEU A 145 -9.37 3.35 15.20
CA LEU A 145 -10.14 2.22 14.71
C LEU A 145 -9.39 1.53 13.55
N ALA A 146 -8.76 2.31 12.67
CA ALA A 146 -7.92 1.75 11.61
C ALA A 146 -6.66 1.07 12.19
N GLU A 147 -6.04 1.63 13.23
CA GLU A 147 -4.90 1.02 13.93
C GLU A 147 -5.27 -0.35 14.53
N GLN A 148 -6.46 -0.47 15.13
CA GLN A 148 -6.99 -1.75 15.61
C GLN A 148 -7.22 -2.74 14.47
N ALA A 149 -7.84 -2.29 13.37
CA ALA A 149 -8.05 -3.12 12.19
C ALA A 149 -6.73 -3.57 11.54
N GLN A 150 -5.70 -2.73 11.50
CA GLN A 150 -4.35 -3.10 11.07
C GLN A 150 -3.73 -4.19 11.95
N ALA A 151 -3.87 -4.08 13.28
CA ALA A 151 -3.37 -5.11 14.19
C ALA A 151 -4.07 -6.46 13.96
N LEU A 152 -5.37 -6.45 13.67
CA LEU A 152 -6.11 -7.66 13.28
C LEU A 152 -5.68 -8.20 11.92
N ALA A 153 -5.41 -7.32 10.95
CA ALA A 153 -4.91 -7.71 9.63
C ALA A 153 -3.56 -8.43 9.72
N ASN A 154 -2.61 -7.90 10.50
CA ASN A 154 -1.30 -8.50 10.69
C ASN A 154 -1.40 -9.87 11.40
N ARG A 155 -2.20 -9.98 12.46
CA ARG A 155 -2.42 -11.28 13.13
C ARG A 155 -3.04 -12.32 12.20
N ALA A 156 -4.07 -11.94 11.44
CA ALA A 156 -4.68 -12.83 10.46
C ALA A 156 -3.68 -13.22 9.37
N TYR A 157 -2.77 -12.32 8.99
CA TYR A 157 -1.72 -12.61 8.03
C TYR A 157 -0.68 -13.60 8.56
N GLU A 158 -0.25 -13.46 9.81
CA GLU A 158 0.65 -14.42 10.48
C GLU A 158 0.03 -15.83 10.52
N GLU A 159 -1.24 -15.94 10.88
CA GLU A 159 -1.97 -17.22 10.84
C GLU A 159 -2.06 -17.79 9.42
N ALA A 160 -2.26 -16.94 8.41
CA ALA A 160 -2.25 -17.37 7.02
C ALA A 160 -0.88 -17.89 6.59
N ALA A 161 0.19 -17.14 6.88
CA ALA A 161 1.55 -17.44 6.47
C ALA A 161 2.09 -18.74 7.07
N GLN A 162 1.65 -19.15 8.26
CA GLN A 162 1.98 -20.44 8.86
C GLN A 162 1.37 -21.65 8.13
N ARG A 163 0.32 -21.41 7.33
CA ARG A 163 -0.53 -22.45 6.73
C ARG A 163 -0.46 -22.49 5.20
N LEU A 164 0.07 -21.44 4.57
CA LEU A 164 0.19 -21.32 3.13
C LEU A 164 1.54 -21.86 2.62
N PRO A 165 1.65 -22.24 1.33
CA PRO A 165 2.91 -22.74 0.75
C PRO A 165 4.06 -21.73 0.80
N GLY A 166 5.28 -22.25 0.93
CA GLY A 166 6.49 -21.45 1.13
C GLY A 166 6.77 -21.18 2.60
N GLN A 167 7.70 -20.26 2.89
CA GLN A 167 8.02 -19.84 4.24
C GLN A 167 7.98 -18.32 4.33
N MET A 168 7.46 -17.80 5.43
CA MET A 168 7.58 -16.38 5.77
C MET A 168 8.39 -16.24 7.04
N ARG A 169 9.36 -15.32 7.04
CA ARG A 169 10.10 -14.91 8.23
C ARG A 169 9.88 -13.44 8.50
N GLU A 170 9.56 -13.13 9.75
CA GLU A 170 9.63 -11.78 10.27
C GLU A 170 11.08 -11.40 10.52
N LEU A 171 11.49 -10.23 10.01
CA LEU A 171 12.82 -9.68 10.16
C LEU A 171 12.73 -8.29 10.77
N GLU A 172 13.53 -8.05 11.81
CA GLU A 172 13.68 -6.73 12.41
C GLU A 172 14.93 -6.04 11.84
N PHE A 173 14.76 -4.80 11.37
CA PHE A 173 15.84 -3.97 10.86
C PHE A 173 16.07 -2.76 11.77
N THR A 174 17.28 -2.66 12.32
CA THR A 174 17.69 -1.50 13.12
C THR A 174 17.86 -0.27 12.24
N ILE A 175 17.15 0.81 12.56
CA ILE A 175 17.24 2.10 11.88
C ILE A 175 17.87 3.12 12.82
N PRO A 176 19.02 3.74 12.47
CA PRO A 176 19.63 4.77 13.29
C PRO A 176 18.67 5.93 13.59
N GLY A 177 18.61 6.34 14.86
CA GLY A 177 17.84 7.51 15.29
C GLY A 177 16.35 7.26 15.57
N GLY A 178 15.88 6.01 15.57
CA GLY A 178 14.49 5.72 15.91
C GLY A 178 14.19 4.25 16.18
N ALA A 179 12.91 3.89 16.08
CA ALA A 179 12.46 2.52 16.33
C ALA A 179 12.90 1.58 15.20
N PRO A 180 13.18 0.30 15.50
CA PRO A 180 13.38 -0.69 14.45
C PRO A 180 12.12 -0.83 13.60
N VAL A 181 12.29 -1.36 12.39
CA VAL A 181 11.19 -1.62 11.45
C VAL A 181 11.12 -3.11 11.14
N THR A 182 9.89 -3.62 11.05
CA THR A 182 9.62 -5.02 10.77
C THR A 182 9.32 -5.21 9.29
N GLY A 183 10.04 -6.12 8.64
CA GLY A 183 9.75 -6.57 7.28
C GLY A 183 9.49 -8.08 7.23
N PHE A 184 8.73 -8.51 6.21
CA PHE A 184 8.41 -9.92 6.00
C PHE A 184 9.14 -10.47 4.78
N LEU A 185 10.00 -11.47 5.00
CA LEU A 185 10.70 -12.20 3.95
C LEU A 185 9.90 -13.45 3.58
N HIS A 186 9.30 -13.42 2.40
CA HIS A 186 8.59 -14.54 1.80
C HIS A 186 9.55 -15.34 0.91
N MET A 187 9.65 -16.63 1.14
CA MET A 187 10.64 -17.52 0.52
C MET A 187 9.93 -18.70 -0.16
N PRO A 188 10.27 -18.98 -1.43
CA PRO A 188 9.71 -20.13 -2.14
C PRO A 188 10.20 -21.44 -1.53
N GLU A 189 9.64 -22.55 -1.98
CA GLU A 189 10.14 -23.87 -1.60
C GLU A 189 11.62 -24.05 -1.99
N GLY A 190 12.39 -24.69 -1.09
CA GLY A 190 13.82 -24.92 -1.24
C GLY A 190 14.64 -24.35 -0.07
N ASP A 191 15.95 -24.53 -0.11
CA ASP A 191 16.85 -24.20 1.00
C ASP A 191 17.55 -22.82 0.86
N GLY A 192 17.39 -22.14 -0.28
CA GLY A 192 18.07 -20.88 -0.59
C GLY A 192 19.59 -21.04 -0.80
N PRO A 193 20.37 -19.94 -0.72
CA PRO A 193 19.91 -18.56 -0.63
C PRO A 193 19.18 -18.11 -1.90
N PHE A 194 18.13 -17.31 -1.73
CA PHE A 194 17.23 -16.94 -2.82
C PHE A 194 17.60 -15.58 -3.44
N PRO A 195 17.53 -15.45 -4.79
CA PRO A 195 17.43 -14.12 -5.38
C PRO A 195 16.18 -13.43 -4.81
N THR A 196 16.28 -12.14 -4.49
CA THR A 196 15.25 -11.45 -3.69
C THR A 196 14.79 -10.16 -4.34
N VAL A 197 13.48 -9.91 -4.31
CA VAL A 197 12.88 -8.62 -4.65
C VAL A 197 12.54 -7.87 -3.36
N LEU A 198 13.09 -6.68 -3.20
CA LEU A 198 12.66 -5.70 -2.21
C LEU A 198 11.43 -4.95 -2.74
N MET A 199 10.26 -5.25 -2.17
CA MET A 199 9.01 -4.61 -2.54
C MET A 199 8.88 -3.25 -1.85
N CYS A 200 8.72 -2.20 -2.64
CA CYS A 200 8.48 -0.83 -2.19
C CYS A 200 7.00 -0.47 -2.49
N GLY A 201 6.17 -0.46 -1.46
CA GLY A 201 4.72 -0.32 -1.58
C GLY A 201 4.19 1.10 -1.82
N GLY A 202 2.87 1.20 -1.98
CA GLY A 202 2.14 2.48 -1.99
C GLY A 202 2.06 3.11 -0.60
N LEU A 203 1.72 4.41 -0.54
CA LEU A 203 1.55 5.09 0.74
C LEU A 203 0.26 4.69 1.46
N ASP A 204 -0.69 4.08 0.78
CA ASP A 204 -2.02 3.67 1.28
C ASP A 204 -2.18 2.15 1.33
N SER A 205 -1.08 1.40 1.30
CA SER A 205 -1.06 -0.07 1.31
C SER A 205 -0.20 -0.59 2.45
N LEU A 206 -0.60 -1.72 3.04
CA LEU A 206 0.21 -2.44 4.02
C LEU A 206 1.18 -3.41 3.32
N GLN A 207 2.29 -3.73 3.97
CA GLN A 207 3.27 -4.69 3.46
C GLN A 207 2.66 -6.09 3.21
N ILE A 208 1.64 -6.46 3.98
CA ILE A 208 0.90 -7.73 3.85
C ILE A 208 -0.01 -7.79 2.61
N ASP A 209 -0.29 -6.66 1.97
CA ASP A 209 -1.17 -6.58 0.80
C ASP A 209 -0.51 -7.22 -0.45
N TYR A 210 0.79 -7.49 -0.38
CA TYR A 210 1.59 -7.96 -1.52
C TYR A 210 1.76 -9.48 -1.59
N TYR A 211 1.14 -10.28 -0.71
CA TYR A 211 1.26 -11.74 -0.78
C TYR A 211 0.89 -12.32 -2.15
N SER A 212 -0.20 -11.83 -2.76
CA SER A 212 -0.61 -12.26 -4.11
C SER A 212 0.45 -11.97 -5.19
N LEU A 213 1.27 -10.94 -5.00
CA LEU A 213 2.40 -10.64 -5.87
C LEU A 213 3.48 -11.72 -5.77
N TYR A 214 3.82 -12.08 -4.54
CA TYR A 214 4.79 -13.13 -4.26
C TYR A 214 4.31 -14.48 -4.78
N GLU A 215 3.13 -14.93 -4.32
CA GLU A 215 2.59 -16.27 -4.62
C GLU A 215 2.43 -16.51 -6.12
N ARG A 216 1.88 -15.54 -6.86
CA ARG A 216 1.51 -15.75 -8.27
C ARG A 216 2.65 -15.46 -9.25
N TYR A 217 3.61 -14.62 -8.88
CA TYR A 217 4.61 -14.13 -9.82
C TYR A 217 6.04 -14.50 -9.41
N PHE A 218 6.46 -14.20 -8.18
CA PHE A 218 7.86 -14.39 -7.77
C PHE A 218 8.17 -15.81 -7.28
N ALA A 219 7.31 -16.40 -6.46
CA ALA A 219 7.51 -17.75 -5.94
C ALA A 219 7.67 -18.81 -7.06
N PRO A 220 6.87 -18.80 -8.15
CA PRO A 220 7.05 -19.73 -9.27
C PRO A 220 8.34 -19.52 -10.08
N LYS A 221 9.09 -18.45 -9.80
CA LYS A 221 10.41 -18.16 -10.38
C LYS A 221 11.56 -18.41 -9.41
N GLY A 222 11.29 -18.97 -8.23
CA GLY A 222 12.31 -19.19 -7.20
C GLY A 222 12.86 -17.88 -6.63
N ILE A 223 12.06 -16.81 -6.66
CA ILE A 223 12.45 -15.47 -6.18
C ILE A 223 11.74 -15.19 -4.85
N ALA A 224 12.51 -14.87 -3.82
CA ALA A 224 11.99 -14.40 -2.54
C ALA A 224 11.51 -12.94 -2.63
N MET A 225 10.61 -12.54 -1.74
CA MET A 225 10.11 -11.17 -1.66
C MET A 225 10.19 -10.64 -0.23
N LEU A 226 10.97 -9.58 -0.04
CA LEU A 226 11.02 -8.82 1.21
C LEU A 226 10.06 -7.63 1.09
N THR A 227 9.09 -7.56 1.99
CA THR A 227 8.16 -6.42 2.10
C THR A 227 8.50 -5.57 3.31
N LEU A 228 8.26 -4.27 3.21
CA LEU A 228 8.41 -3.32 4.30
C LEU A 228 7.31 -2.24 4.19
N ASP A 229 6.72 -1.86 5.32
CA ASP A 229 5.77 -0.74 5.33
C ASP A 229 6.48 0.58 5.04
N MET A 230 5.83 1.45 4.26
CA MET A 230 6.28 2.82 4.05
C MET A 230 6.28 3.60 5.38
N PRO A 231 7.09 4.67 5.54
CA PRO A 231 7.05 5.48 6.75
C PRO A 231 5.63 5.91 7.12
N SER A 232 5.30 5.88 8.41
CA SER A 232 4.04 6.28 9.06
C SER A 232 2.82 5.36 8.90
N ILE A 233 2.97 4.21 8.26
CA ILE A 233 1.94 3.17 8.16
C ILE A 233 2.46 1.83 8.71
N GLY A 234 1.56 1.00 9.23
CA GLY A 234 1.86 -0.37 9.66
C GLY A 234 2.99 -0.45 10.69
N PHE A 235 3.93 -1.38 10.48
CA PHE A 235 5.09 -1.57 11.34
C PHE A 235 6.09 -0.39 11.29
N SER A 236 5.95 0.50 10.30
CA SER A 236 6.73 1.73 10.14
C SER A 236 6.01 2.98 10.67
N SER A 237 4.91 2.84 11.41
CA SER A 237 4.06 3.94 11.93
C SER A 237 4.78 4.97 12.81
N LYS A 238 5.88 4.56 13.46
CA LYS A 238 6.74 5.41 14.29
C LYS A 238 7.64 6.36 13.49
N TRP A 239 7.82 6.07 12.19
CA TRP A 239 8.58 6.93 11.28
C TRP A 239 7.65 7.90 10.55
N LYS A 240 8.18 9.06 10.16
CA LYS A 240 7.50 9.98 9.22
C LYS A 240 8.18 9.88 7.86
N LEU A 241 7.42 10.15 6.80
CA LEU A 241 8.00 10.25 5.47
C LEU A 241 8.81 11.54 5.37
N THR A 242 10.13 11.43 5.17
CA THR A 242 11.04 12.57 4.99
C THR A 242 11.62 12.59 3.58
N GLN A 243 12.30 13.67 3.19
CA GLN A 243 12.93 13.80 1.87
C GLN A 243 13.95 12.69 1.57
N ASP A 244 14.52 12.07 2.62
CA ASP A 244 15.20 10.78 2.52
C ASP A 244 14.18 9.63 2.46
N SER A 245 13.37 9.63 1.40
CA SER A 245 12.20 8.76 1.25
C SER A 245 12.54 7.27 1.32
N SER A 246 13.77 6.90 0.95
CA SER A 246 14.25 5.53 0.91
C SER A 246 14.94 5.06 2.19
N LEU A 247 15.06 5.88 3.24
CA LEU A 247 15.85 5.60 4.45
C LEU A 247 15.62 4.17 4.99
N LEU A 248 14.35 3.81 5.26
CA LEU A 248 14.01 2.52 5.86
C LEU A 248 14.40 1.35 4.94
N HIS A 249 14.08 1.46 3.66
CA HIS A 249 14.39 0.44 2.66
C HIS A 249 15.89 0.33 2.37
N GLN A 250 16.64 1.43 2.50
CA GLN A 250 18.09 1.46 2.32
C GLN A 250 18.79 0.68 3.45
N HIS A 251 18.32 0.83 4.69
CA HIS A 251 18.83 0.04 5.81
C HIS A 251 18.47 -1.44 5.69
N ALA A 252 17.23 -1.77 5.30
CA ALA A 252 16.85 -3.15 5.01
C ALA A 252 17.70 -3.77 3.90
N LEU A 253 17.93 -3.05 2.80
CA LEU A 253 18.78 -3.47 1.68
C LEU A 253 20.23 -3.74 2.11
N LYS A 254 20.80 -2.88 2.96
CA LYS A 254 22.16 -3.08 3.52
C LYS A 254 22.24 -4.32 4.41
N ALA A 255 21.21 -4.57 5.22
CA ALA A 255 21.17 -5.71 6.13
C ALA A 255 21.07 -7.07 5.43
N LEU A 256 20.67 -7.13 4.15
CA LEU A 256 20.51 -8.37 3.40
C LEU A 256 21.80 -9.22 3.33
N GLU A 257 22.98 -8.60 3.39
CA GLU A 257 24.26 -9.33 3.43
C GLU A 257 24.43 -10.24 4.65
N ASN A 258 23.67 -9.97 5.72
CA ASN A 258 23.69 -10.73 6.98
C ASN A 258 22.51 -11.71 7.10
N ILE A 259 21.66 -11.83 6.07
CA ILE A 259 20.49 -12.70 6.09
C ILE A 259 20.80 -13.97 5.29
N PRO A 260 20.95 -15.15 5.94
CA PRO A 260 21.48 -16.35 5.30
C PRO A 260 20.59 -16.92 4.19
N TRP A 261 19.29 -16.60 4.21
CA TRP A 261 18.34 -17.06 3.19
C TRP A 261 18.33 -16.21 1.92
N VAL A 262 19.03 -15.07 1.93
CA VAL A 262 19.02 -14.12 0.81
C VAL A 262 20.36 -14.15 0.10
N ASP A 263 20.33 -14.32 -1.22
CA ASP A 263 21.50 -14.07 -2.04
C ASP A 263 21.61 -12.56 -2.26
N HIS A 264 22.36 -11.89 -1.39
CA HIS A 264 22.52 -10.43 -1.41
C HIS A 264 23.21 -9.91 -2.69
N THR A 265 23.80 -10.79 -3.51
CA THR A 265 24.35 -10.41 -4.82
C THR A 265 23.29 -10.42 -5.93
N ARG A 266 22.12 -11.00 -5.67
CA ARG A 266 20.99 -11.10 -6.60
C ARG A 266 19.75 -10.45 -5.98
N VAL A 267 19.79 -9.12 -5.86
CA VAL A 267 18.69 -8.32 -5.33
C VAL A 267 18.17 -7.34 -6.39
N ALA A 268 16.84 -7.26 -6.52
CA ALA A 268 16.15 -6.21 -7.27
C ALA A 268 15.19 -5.44 -6.36
N ALA A 269 14.80 -4.23 -6.76
CA ALA A 269 13.71 -3.49 -6.11
C ALA A 269 12.51 -3.38 -7.06
N PHE A 270 11.29 -3.47 -6.52
CA PHE A 270 10.07 -3.27 -7.28
C PHE A 270 9.16 -2.25 -6.58
N GLY A 271 8.87 -1.13 -7.25
CA GLY A 271 8.07 -0.04 -6.69
C GLY A 271 6.70 0.13 -7.35
N PHE A 272 5.64 0.18 -6.55
CA PHE A 272 4.32 0.65 -6.98
C PHE A 272 4.10 2.10 -6.54
N ARG A 273 3.54 2.94 -7.41
CA ARG A 273 3.12 4.31 -7.03
C ARG A 273 4.29 5.09 -6.44
N PHE A 274 4.12 5.64 -5.24
CA PHE A 274 5.18 6.32 -4.52
C PHE A 274 6.33 5.38 -4.09
N GLY A 275 6.10 4.07 -3.96
CA GLY A 275 7.17 3.09 -3.77
C GLY A 275 8.18 3.07 -4.92
N ALA A 276 7.79 3.51 -6.12
CA ALA A 276 8.74 3.74 -7.22
C ALA A 276 9.73 4.88 -6.90
N ASN A 277 9.33 5.92 -6.17
CA ASN A 277 10.22 6.96 -5.66
C ASN A 277 11.35 6.34 -4.82
N VAL A 278 10.98 5.46 -3.89
CA VAL A 278 11.92 4.74 -3.04
C VAL A 278 12.83 3.83 -3.86
N ALA A 279 12.26 2.98 -4.72
CA ALA A 279 13.03 2.01 -5.50
C ALA A 279 14.03 2.69 -6.45
N VAL A 280 13.61 3.74 -7.16
CA VAL A 280 14.47 4.50 -8.07
C VAL A 280 15.54 5.24 -7.27
N ARG A 281 15.20 5.84 -6.13
CA ARG A 281 16.18 6.51 -5.26
C ARG A 281 17.25 5.53 -4.77
N LEU A 282 16.87 4.31 -4.37
CA LEU A 282 17.82 3.26 -4.01
C LEU A 282 18.75 2.89 -5.16
N ALA A 283 18.27 2.83 -6.40
CA ALA A 283 19.12 2.56 -7.54
C ALA A 283 20.26 3.57 -7.70
N TYR A 284 20.04 4.82 -7.30
CA TYR A 284 21.08 5.85 -7.33
C TYR A 284 22.02 5.80 -6.13
N LEU A 285 21.54 5.38 -4.96
CA LEU A 285 22.33 5.41 -3.72
C LEU A 285 23.04 4.09 -3.43
N GLU A 286 22.46 2.99 -3.86
CA GLU A 286 22.89 1.61 -3.58
C GLU A 286 23.03 0.82 -4.88
N SER A 287 23.52 1.47 -5.95
CA SER A 287 23.61 0.89 -7.30
C SER A 287 24.42 -0.41 -7.35
N SER A 288 25.37 -0.59 -6.43
CA SER A 288 26.18 -1.82 -6.30
C SER A 288 25.42 -2.99 -5.68
N ARG A 289 24.32 -2.73 -4.95
CA ARG A 289 23.50 -3.74 -4.27
C ARG A 289 22.26 -4.15 -5.07
N LEU A 290 21.90 -3.41 -6.11
CA LEU A 290 20.71 -3.68 -6.93
C LEU A 290 21.08 -4.06 -8.37
N LYS A 291 20.67 -5.26 -8.77
CA LYS A 291 20.81 -5.74 -10.16
C LYS A 291 19.79 -5.12 -11.11
N ALA A 292 18.62 -4.75 -10.59
CA ALA A 292 17.55 -4.16 -11.38
C ALA A 292 16.57 -3.39 -10.49
N VAL A 293 15.91 -2.40 -11.08
CA VAL A 293 14.72 -1.75 -10.49
C VAL A 293 13.57 -1.81 -11.47
N ALA A 294 12.41 -2.28 -11.01
CA ALA A 294 11.16 -2.19 -11.75
C ALA A 294 10.22 -1.19 -11.08
N CYS A 295 9.37 -0.55 -11.88
CA CYS A 295 8.33 0.35 -11.39
C CYS A 295 7.03 0.13 -12.15
N LEU A 296 5.89 0.32 -11.48
CA LEU A 296 4.57 0.31 -12.12
C LEU A 296 3.72 1.46 -11.58
N GLY A 297 3.25 2.32 -12.49
CA GLY A 297 2.55 3.57 -12.16
C GLY A 297 3.35 4.49 -11.24
N PRO A 298 4.62 4.83 -11.57
CA PRO A 298 5.50 5.59 -10.69
C PRO A 298 5.05 7.03 -10.38
N VAL A 299 5.24 7.46 -9.12
CA VAL A 299 5.18 8.87 -8.73
C VAL A 299 6.58 9.33 -8.33
N VAL A 300 7.32 9.99 -9.23
CA VAL A 300 8.71 10.44 -8.99
C VAL A 300 8.94 11.93 -9.23
N HIS A 301 8.04 12.62 -9.95
CA HIS A 301 8.19 14.06 -10.23
C HIS A 301 6.88 14.82 -10.43
N ALA A 302 6.05 14.46 -11.41
CA ALA A 302 4.93 15.26 -11.89
C ALA A 302 3.90 15.56 -10.79
N LEU A 303 3.33 14.53 -10.14
CA LEU A 303 2.36 14.76 -9.06
C LEU A 303 2.98 15.48 -7.85
N LEU A 304 4.29 15.35 -7.66
CA LEU A 304 5.02 15.97 -6.56
C LEU A 304 5.33 17.46 -6.83
N SER A 305 5.32 17.91 -8.08
CA SER A 305 5.82 19.23 -8.47
C SER A 305 4.86 20.09 -9.29
N ASP A 306 3.78 19.51 -9.84
CA ASP A 306 2.79 20.21 -10.67
C ASP A 306 1.52 20.53 -9.86
N PRO A 307 1.26 21.82 -9.54
CA PRO A 307 0.07 22.23 -8.80
C PRO A 307 -1.25 21.89 -9.49
N ALA A 308 -1.29 21.93 -10.83
CA ALA A 308 -2.52 21.61 -11.58
C ALA A 308 -2.86 20.14 -11.42
N ARG A 309 -1.84 19.27 -11.46
CA ARG A 309 -2.01 17.83 -11.23
C ARG A 309 -2.40 17.53 -9.78
N GLN A 310 -1.78 18.20 -8.81
CA GLN A 310 -2.15 18.10 -7.39
C GLN A 310 -3.60 18.53 -7.15
N GLY A 311 -4.09 19.57 -7.86
CA GLY A 311 -5.49 19.99 -7.79
C GLY A 311 -6.48 19.03 -8.48
N SER A 312 -5.99 18.08 -9.28
CA SER A 312 -6.82 17.13 -10.05
C SER A 312 -6.96 15.77 -9.39
N VAL A 313 -6.19 15.46 -8.34
CA VAL A 313 -6.29 14.20 -7.61
C VAL A 313 -7.31 14.30 -6.46
N PRO A 314 -7.99 13.19 -6.09
CA PRO A 314 -9.02 13.22 -5.06
C PRO A 314 -8.49 13.58 -3.66
N GLU A 315 -9.33 14.23 -2.83
CA GLU A 315 -8.95 14.69 -1.48
C GLU A 315 -8.34 13.58 -0.62
N MET A 316 -8.96 12.41 -0.60
CA MET A 316 -8.46 11.29 0.20
C MET A 316 -7.00 10.94 -0.14
N TYR A 317 -6.56 11.10 -1.40
CA TYR A 317 -5.15 10.87 -1.76
C TYR A 317 -4.22 11.96 -1.19
N LEU A 318 -4.66 13.22 -1.22
CA LEU A 318 -3.91 14.32 -0.62
C LEU A 318 -3.87 14.21 0.91
N ASP A 319 -4.92 13.69 1.54
CA ASP A 319 -4.97 13.41 2.97
C ASP A 319 -4.02 12.29 3.36
N VAL A 320 -3.88 11.25 2.52
CA VAL A 320 -2.82 10.24 2.66
C VAL A 320 -1.45 10.94 2.63
N LEU A 321 -1.15 11.75 1.62
CA LEU A 321 0.14 12.46 1.54
C LEU A 321 0.41 13.32 2.78
N ALA A 322 -0.56 14.15 3.19
CA ALA A 322 -0.46 15.00 4.37
C ALA A 322 -0.24 14.16 5.65
N SER A 323 -0.97 13.05 5.80
CA SER A 323 -0.83 12.12 6.92
C SER A 323 0.58 11.52 6.98
N ARG A 324 1.14 11.10 5.83
CA ARG A 324 2.48 10.49 5.78
C ARG A 324 3.60 11.46 6.15
N LEU A 325 3.43 12.72 5.79
CA LEU A 325 4.36 13.82 6.10
C LEU A 325 4.16 14.35 7.54
N GLY A 326 3.07 13.98 8.22
CA GLY A 326 2.70 14.52 9.52
C GLY A 326 2.23 15.99 9.45
N MET A 327 1.59 16.34 8.35
CA MET A 327 1.09 17.68 7.99
C MET A 327 -0.44 17.76 8.08
N HIS A 328 -1.02 17.19 9.15
CA HIS A 328 -2.47 17.02 9.31
C HIS A 328 -3.27 18.33 9.30
N ASP A 329 -2.67 19.44 9.78
CA ASP A 329 -3.29 20.77 9.84
C ASP A 329 -2.63 21.77 8.86
N ALA A 330 -1.83 21.28 7.90
CA ALA A 330 -1.15 22.15 6.94
C ALA A 330 -2.11 22.66 5.86
N SER A 331 -1.87 23.89 5.40
CA SER A 331 -2.56 24.40 4.21
C SER A 331 -2.14 23.61 2.96
N ASP A 332 -3.01 23.60 1.95
CA ASP A 332 -2.69 23.02 0.65
C ASP A 332 -1.38 23.58 0.10
N GLU A 333 -1.16 24.89 0.17
CA GLU A 333 0.07 25.51 -0.32
C GLU A 333 1.32 25.01 0.41
N ALA A 334 1.26 24.87 1.74
CA ALA A 334 2.37 24.32 2.51
C ALA A 334 2.64 22.86 2.13
N LEU A 335 1.59 22.06 1.92
CA LEU A 335 1.72 20.67 1.45
C LEU A 335 2.37 20.62 0.06
N ARG A 336 1.95 21.48 -0.88
CA ARG A 336 2.53 21.55 -2.24
C ARG A 336 4.02 21.87 -2.22
N VAL A 337 4.41 22.86 -1.42
CA VAL A 337 5.82 23.24 -1.24
C VAL A 337 6.64 22.09 -0.69
N GLU A 338 6.12 21.35 0.31
CA GLU A 338 6.83 20.21 0.87
C GLU A 338 6.91 19.03 -0.12
N LEU A 339 5.81 18.70 -0.83
CA LEU A 339 5.78 17.63 -1.82
C LEU A 339 6.84 17.80 -2.92
N ASN A 340 7.11 19.05 -3.35
CA ASN A 340 8.11 19.32 -4.38
C ASN A 340 9.50 18.76 -4.03
N ARG A 341 9.84 18.72 -2.72
CA ARG A 341 11.12 18.23 -2.20
C ARG A 341 11.29 16.71 -2.30
N TYR A 342 10.20 16.00 -2.57
CA TYR A 342 10.18 14.55 -2.79
C TYR A 342 10.38 14.19 -4.26
N SER A 343 10.33 15.17 -5.17
CA SER A 343 10.62 14.91 -6.57
C SER A 343 12.08 14.49 -6.73
N LEU A 344 12.30 13.29 -7.30
CA LEU A 344 13.65 12.80 -7.58
C LEU A 344 14.37 13.66 -8.64
N LYS A 345 13.63 14.41 -9.46
CA LYS A 345 14.21 15.40 -10.38
C LYS A 345 14.70 16.64 -9.62
N THR A 346 13.89 17.17 -8.70
CA THR A 346 14.29 18.29 -7.82
C THR A 346 15.47 17.90 -6.93
N GLN A 347 15.52 16.64 -6.46
CA GLN A 347 16.66 16.09 -5.71
C GLN A 347 17.92 15.87 -6.57
N GLY A 348 17.87 16.13 -7.88
CA GLY A 348 19.01 15.96 -8.80
C GLY A 348 19.33 14.50 -9.17
N LEU A 349 18.50 13.53 -8.76
CA LEU A 349 18.70 12.11 -9.05
C LEU A 349 18.27 11.78 -10.48
N LEU A 350 17.05 12.17 -10.88
CA LEU A 350 16.54 11.97 -12.25
C LEU A 350 17.03 13.03 -13.25
N GLY A 351 18.26 13.53 -13.06
CA GLY A 351 18.97 14.41 -13.98
C GLY A 351 20.36 13.87 -14.38
N ARG A 352 20.75 12.69 -13.87
CA ARG A 352 22.05 12.05 -14.14
C ARG A 352 21.84 10.59 -14.55
N ARG A 353 22.84 10.00 -15.21
CA ARG A 353 22.77 8.60 -15.63
C ARG A 353 22.95 7.65 -14.43
N CYS A 354 22.07 6.68 -14.28
CA CYS A 354 22.14 5.60 -13.29
C CYS A 354 22.66 4.32 -13.95
N PRO A 355 23.67 3.63 -13.40
CA PRO A 355 24.16 2.38 -13.98
C PRO A 355 23.19 1.20 -13.82
N THR A 356 22.25 1.26 -12.87
CA THR A 356 21.29 0.18 -12.61
C THR A 356 20.24 0.11 -13.72
N PRO A 357 20.00 -1.07 -14.34
CA PRO A 357 18.92 -1.29 -15.29
C PRO A 357 17.55 -0.99 -14.67
N MET A 358 16.70 -0.27 -15.40
CA MET A 358 15.36 0.12 -14.90
C MET A 358 14.26 -0.19 -15.91
N LEU A 359 13.21 -0.88 -15.47
CA LEU A 359 11.95 -1.00 -16.20
C LEU A 359 10.90 -0.12 -15.55
N SER A 360 10.17 0.68 -16.33
CA SER A 360 9.05 1.45 -15.81
C SER A 360 7.78 1.27 -16.65
N GLY A 361 6.72 0.80 -16.01
CA GLY A 361 5.40 0.59 -16.58
C GLY A 361 4.43 1.72 -16.27
N PHE A 362 3.63 2.13 -17.26
CA PHE A 362 2.62 3.17 -17.11
C PHE A 362 1.31 2.82 -17.83
N TRP A 363 0.21 3.44 -17.39
CA TRP A 363 -1.04 3.50 -18.15
C TRP A 363 -1.19 4.88 -18.77
N LYS A 364 -1.75 4.94 -19.99
CA LYS A 364 -2.14 6.22 -20.59
C LYS A 364 -3.20 6.90 -19.73
N ASN A 365 -3.07 8.21 -19.57
CA ASN A 365 -4.00 9.05 -18.82
C ASN A 365 -4.16 8.69 -17.34
N ASP A 366 -3.21 7.99 -16.72
CA ASP A 366 -3.18 7.88 -15.26
C ASP A 366 -2.93 9.28 -14.66
N PRO A 367 -3.88 9.85 -13.89
CA PRO A 367 -3.80 11.23 -13.43
C PRO A 367 -2.64 11.46 -12.46
N PHE A 368 -2.23 10.41 -11.74
CA PHE A 368 -1.19 10.47 -10.74
C PHE A 368 0.19 10.12 -11.29
N SER A 369 0.25 9.20 -12.26
CA SER A 369 1.48 8.68 -12.87
C SER A 369 1.43 8.83 -14.39
N PRO A 370 1.54 10.06 -14.91
CA PRO A 370 1.55 10.25 -16.35
C PRO A 370 2.80 9.62 -16.98
N GLU A 371 2.77 9.41 -18.30
CA GLU A 371 3.83 8.71 -19.04
C GLU A 371 5.23 9.32 -18.85
N GLU A 372 5.30 10.63 -18.64
CA GLU A 372 6.54 11.37 -18.40
C GLU A 372 7.29 10.86 -17.17
N GLU A 373 6.59 10.33 -16.15
CA GLU A 373 7.21 9.71 -14.97
C GLU A 373 8.05 8.49 -15.38
N SER A 374 7.45 7.57 -16.15
CA SER A 374 8.13 6.36 -16.61
C SER A 374 9.21 6.65 -17.65
N ARG A 375 9.01 7.65 -18.51
CA ARG A 375 10.05 8.10 -19.44
C ARG A 375 11.24 8.69 -18.70
N LEU A 376 11.02 9.51 -17.67
CA LEU A 376 12.08 10.10 -16.87
C LEU A 376 12.94 9.03 -16.21
N ILE A 377 12.32 7.98 -15.65
CA ILE A 377 13.04 6.83 -15.08
C ILE A 377 13.87 6.12 -16.15
N THR A 378 13.25 5.70 -17.24
CA THR A 378 13.91 4.86 -18.26
C THR A 378 14.99 5.61 -19.02
N SER A 379 14.83 6.91 -19.31
CA SER A 379 15.88 7.72 -19.94
C SER A 379 17.09 7.96 -19.04
N SER A 380 16.90 7.90 -17.72
CA SER A 380 17.98 8.10 -16.75
C SER A 380 18.80 6.82 -16.49
N SER A 381 18.24 5.64 -16.79
CA SER A 381 18.93 4.36 -16.63
C SER A 381 19.90 4.06 -17.77
N ALA A 382 21.01 3.39 -17.47
CA ALA A 382 21.93 2.90 -18.48
C ALA A 382 21.32 1.85 -19.41
N ASP A 383 20.30 1.12 -18.93
CA ASP A 383 19.55 0.09 -19.65
C ASP A 383 18.07 0.21 -19.25
N GLY A 384 17.42 1.22 -19.82
CA GLY A 384 16.03 1.57 -19.55
C GLY A 384 15.04 0.82 -20.45
N LYS A 385 14.00 0.21 -19.86
CA LYS A 385 12.88 -0.40 -20.59
C LYS A 385 11.55 0.26 -20.23
N LEU A 386 10.92 0.89 -21.21
CA LEU A 386 9.58 1.45 -21.07
C LEU A 386 8.51 0.37 -21.36
N LEU A 387 7.46 0.30 -20.54
CA LEU A 387 6.35 -0.63 -20.70
C LEU A 387 5.01 0.15 -20.70
N GLU A 388 4.37 0.26 -21.85
CA GLU A 388 2.99 0.75 -21.91
C GLU A 388 2.03 -0.39 -21.54
N VAL A 389 1.15 -0.14 -20.55
CA VAL A 389 0.11 -1.08 -20.13
C VAL A 389 -1.24 -0.59 -20.66
N PRO A 390 -1.90 -1.31 -21.59
CA PRO A 390 -3.22 -0.92 -22.06
C PRO A 390 -4.24 -0.98 -20.93
N PHE A 391 -5.12 0.02 -20.83
CA PHE A 391 -6.09 0.08 -19.73
C PHE A 391 -7.19 -0.98 -19.85
N SER A 392 -7.69 -1.29 -21.05
CA SER A 392 -8.80 -2.24 -21.23
C SER A 392 -8.36 -3.48 -22.01
N PRO A 393 -8.73 -4.71 -21.58
CA PRO A 393 -9.38 -5.06 -20.31
C PRO A 393 -8.41 -5.01 -19.11
N VAL A 394 -8.77 -4.25 -18.07
CA VAL A 394 -7.85 -3.82 -17.00
C VAL A 394 -7.21 -4.97 -16.22
N TYR A 395 -7.98 -5.98 -15.82
CA TYR A 395 -7.47 -7.13 -15.07
C TYR A 395 -6.44 -7.93 -15.86
N GLN A 396 -6.75 -8.23 -17.13
CA GLN A 396 -5.89 -9.04 -17.97
C GLN A 396 -4.60 -8.31 -18.31
N ASN A 397 -4.67 -7.01 -18.60
CA ASN A 397 -3.49 -6.22 -18.93
C ASN A 397 -2.63 -5.95 -17.70
N PHE A 398 -3.24 -5.75 -16.52
CA PHE A 398 -2.51 -5.67 -15.26
C PHE A 398 -1.75 -6.98 -14.98
N ASP A 399 -2.42 -8.14 -15.04
CA ASP A 399 -1.76 -9.45 -14.87
C ASP A 399 -0.64 -9.69 -15.89
N LYS A 400 -0.88 -9.38 -17.17
CA LYS A 400 0.12 -9.49 -18.23
C LYS A 400 1.34 -8.61 -17.94
N SER A 401 1.12 -7.39 -17.47
CA SER A 401 2.20 -6.45 -17.13
C SER A 401 3.05 -6.98 -15.97
N LEU A 402 2.44 -7.53 -14.92
CA LEU A 402 3.16 -8.15 -13.81
C LEU A 402 3.97 -9.37 -14.26
N LYS A 403 3.40 -10.25 -15.12
CA LYS A 403 4.14 -11.38 -15.72
C LYS A 403 5.36 -10.92 -16.52
N GLU A 404 5.22 -9.83 -17.29
CA GLU A 404 6.32 -9.27 -18.06
C GLU A 404 7.41 -8.65 -17.17
N ILE A 405 7.01 -7.87 -16.16
CA ILE A 405 7.91 -7.26 -15.19
C ILE A 405 8.67 -8.35 -14.42
N THR A 406 7.98 -9.37 -13.91
CA THR A 406 8.60 -10.47 -13.19
C THR A 406 9.56 -11.27 -14.07
N ARG A 407 9.22 -11.53 -15.33
CA ARG A 407 10.15 -12.16 -16.28
C ARG A 407 11.40 -11.30 -16.48
N TRP A 408 11.22 -9.99 -16.63
CA TRP A 408 12.34 -9.06 -16.80
C TRP A 408 13.23 -9.00 -15.55
N ILE A 409 12.64 -8.94 -14.36
CA ILE A 409 13.38 -9.00 -13.08
C ILE A 409 14.17 -10.31 -13.00
N ALA A 410 13.51 -11.46 -13.24
CA ALA A 410 14.15 -12.77 -13.17
C ALA A 410 15.40 -12.86 -14.07
N GLN A 411 15.31 -12.35 -15.31
CA GLN A 411 16.44 -12.31 -16.24
C GLN A 411 17.64 -11.48 -15.73
N ARG A 412 17.41 -10.46 -14.89
CA ARG A 412 18.48 -9.64 -14.31
C ARG A 412 19.06 -10.21 -13.02
N LEU A 413 18.32 -11.11 -12.38
CA LEU A 413 18.77 -11.84 -11.19
C LEU A 413 19.45 -13.16 -11.55
N CYS A 414 19.36 -13.64 -12.80
CA CYS A 414 20.04 -14.86 -13.24
C CYS A 414 21.57 -14.73 -13.28
#